data_AF-A0A5D3IZM9-F1
#
_entry.id   AF-A0A5D3IZM9-F1
#
_cell.length_a   1.000
_cell.length_b   1.000
_cell.length_c   1.000
_cell.angle_alpha   90.00
_cell.angle_beta   90.00
_cell.angle_gamma   90.00
#
_symmetry.space_group_name_H-M   'P 1'
#
loop_
_entity.id
_entity.type
_entity.pdbx_description
1 polymer ?
#
loop_
_entity_poly.entity_id
_entity_poly.type
_entity_poly.pdbx_seq_one_letter_code
_entity_poly.pdbx_strand_id
1 'polypeptide(L)'
;PLSALRSVVDNDGEVLYQSIPRVSQSVDQQAAWLTTYAMKRGVSEGTGRFLQGQFAWAGLAGKTGTSNDSRDSWFVGVDGREVTTIWLGRDDNKPTKLTGSSGALRVYADYLKHRTPEQLLLPWPNGITTASFTRTSQGA
;
A
#
# COMPACT_ATOMS: atom_id res chain seq x y z
N PRO A 1 11.47 -3.18 11.77
CA PRO A 1 10.70 -2.22 12.60
C PRO A 1 10.80 -0.80 12.02
N LEU A 2 9.75 0.02 12.14
CA LEU A 2 9.81 1.43 11.71
C LEU A 2 10.67 2.25 12.68
N SER A 3 11.47 3.18 12.17
CA SER A 3 12.30 4.10 12.98
C SER A 3 12.23 5.51 12.39
N ALA A 4 12.21 6.51 13.27
CA ALA A 4 12.39 7.92 12.91
C ALA A 4 13.81 8.43 13.21
N LEU A 5 14.64 7.63 13.89
CA LEU A 5 16.00 7.98 14.26
C LEU A 5 16.99 7.19 13.40
N ARG A 6 17.91 7.89 12.74
CA ARG A 6 19.03 7.30 12.00
C ARG A 6 20.31 7.31 12.83
N SER A 7 20.62 8.44 13.44
CA SER A 7 21.78 8.61 14.30
C SER A 7 21.57 9.74 15.29
N VAL A 8 22.23 9.65 16.45
CA VAL A 8 22.42 10.76 17.41
C VAL A 8 23.92 10.94 17.55
N VAL A 9 24.39 12.18 17.36
CA VAL A 9 25.79 12.56 17.42
C VAL A 9 25.93 13.73 18.37
N ASP A 10 26.98 13.77 19.19
CA ASP A 10 27.26 14.92 20.04
C ASP A 10 28.02 16.04 19.29
N ASN A 11 28.39 17.10 20.01
CA ASN A 11 29.07 18.25 19.43
C ASN A 11 30.52 17.94 18.99
N ASP A 12 31.14 16.92 19.59
CA ASP A 12 32.51 16.50 19.28
C ASP A 12 32.55 15.51 18.10
N GLY A 13 31.37 15.08 17.63
CA GLY A 13 31.22 14.16 16.50
C GLY A 13 31.11 12.70 16.92
N GLU A 14 31.03 12.40 18.22
CA GLU A 14 30.90 11.04 18.72
C GLU A 14 29.49 10.51 18.50
N VAL A 15 29.39 9.31 17.94
CA VAL A 15 28.11 8.66 17.63
C VAL A 15 27.55 8.00 18.88
N LEU A 16 26.55 8.65 19.48
CA LEU A 16 25.85 8.16 20.68
C LEU A 16 24.83 7.06 20.36
N TYR A 17 24.25 7.11 19.15
CA TYR A 17 23.30 6.12 18.68
C TYR A 17 23.38 6.02 17.15
N GLN A 18 23.28 4.80 16.64
CA GLN A 18 23.10 4.56 15.21
C GLN A 18 22.07 3.46 15.00
N SER A 19 21.10 3.73 14.13
CA SER A 19 20.10 2.74 13.74
C SER A 19 20.71 1.78 12.73
N ILE A 20 20.77 0.50 13.10
CA ILE A 20 21.17 -0.59 12.21
C ILE A 20 19.90 -1.35 11.81
N PRO A 21 19.51 -1.35 10.53
CA PRO A 21 18.29 -2.03 10.09
C PRO A 21 18.33 -3.52 10.44
N ARG A 22 17.32 -3.98 11.17
CA ARG A 22 17.09 -5.41 11.42
C ARG A 22 15.91 -5.87 10.57
N VAL A 23 16.18 -6.78 9.65
CA VAL A 23 15.17 -7.38 8.76
C VAL A 23 14.96 -8.83 9.19
N SER A 24 13.71 -9.23 9.34
CA SER A 24 13.30 -10.60 9.61
C SER A 24 12.21 -10.99 8.62
N GLN A 25 12.32 -12.17 8.00
CA GLN A 25 11.26 -12.69 7.15
C GLN A 25 10.06 -13.09 8.02
N SER A 26 8.95 -12.39 7.88
CA SER A 26 7.71 -12.67 8.64
C SER A 26 6.77 -13.65 7.94
N VAL A 27 6.80 -13.69 6.62
CA VAL A 27 5.96 -14.54 5.77
C VAL A 27 6.77 -15.04 4.58
N ASP A 28 6.32 -16.12 3.95
CA ASP A 28 6.96 -16.65 2.75
C ASP A 28 6.91 -15.65 1.59
N GLN A 29 7.98 -15.64 0.79
CA GLN A 29 8.10 -14.77 -0.38
C GLN A 29 6.93 -14.97 -1.35
N GLN A 30 6.48 -16.21 -1.54
CA GLN A 30 5.36 -16.58 -2.41
C GLN A 30 4.04 -15.97 -1.93
N ALA A 31 3.77 -16.04 -0.62
CA ALA A 31 2.56 -15.47 -0.02
C ALA A 31 2.55 -13.94 -0.12
N ALA A 32 3.69 -13.30 0.16
CA ALA A 32 3.84 -11.85 -0.01
C ALA A 32 3.67 -11.42 -1.47
N TRP A 33 4.24 -12.18 -2.40
CA TRP A 33 4.14 -11.92 -3.83
C TRP A 33 2.70 -12.04 -4.34
N LEU A 34 2.01 -13.14 -4.03
CA LEU A 34 0.63 -13.37 -4.45
C LEU A 34 -0.32 -12.31 -3.88
N THR A 35 -0.12 -11.93 -2.62
CA THR A 35 -0.88 -10.85 -1.98
C THR A 35 -0.63 -9.51 -2.66
N THR A 36 0.63 -9.18 -2.96
CA THR A 36 0.99 -7.95 -3.66
C THR A 36 0.42 -7.92 -5.08
N TYR A 37 0.47 -9.06 -5.78
CA TYR A 37 -0.15 -9.23 -7.09
C TYR A 37 -1.67 -8.98 -7.02
N ALA A 38 -2.37 -9.58 -6.06
CA ALA A 38 -3.79 -9.35 -5.84
C ALA A 38 -4.10 -7.87 -5.50
N MET A 39 -3.24 -7.20 -4.73
CA MET A 39 -3.38 -5.75 -4.47
C MET A 39 -3.15 -4.89 -5.72
N LYS A 40 -2.22 -5.26 -6.62
CA LYS A 40 -2.10 -4.61 -7.94
C LYS A 40 -3.39 -4.75 -8.74
N ARG A 41 -4.03 -5.93 -8.71
CA ARG A 41 -5.38 -6.14 -9.30
C ARG A 41 -6.45 -5.29 -8.63
N GLY A 42 -6.42 -5.18 -7.31
CA GLY A 42 -7.32 -4.30 -6.55
C GLY A 42 -7.24 -2.83 -7.00
N VAL A 43 -6.07 -2.38 -7.44
CA VAL A 43 -5.86 -1.04 -8.01
C VAL A 43 -6.16 -0.97 -9.51
N SER A 44 -5.91 -2.01 -10.29
CA SER A 44 -6.14 -1.99 -11.74
C SER A 44 -7.61 -2.18 -12.14
N GLU A 45 -8.33 -3.05 -11.44
CA GLU A 45 -9.71 -3.44 -11.79
C GLU A 45 -10.69 -3.38 -10.61
N GLY A 46 -10.18 -3.29 -9.38
CA GLY A 46 -11.00 -3.27 -8.18
C GLY A 46 -11.36 -1.87 -7.67
N THR A 47 -11.52 -1.79 -6.35
CA THR A 47 -11.91 -0.56 -5.63
C THR A 47 -10.91 0.58 -5.72
N GLY A 48 -9.67 0.32 -6.15
CA GLY A 48 -8.62 1.32 -6.36
C GLY A 48 -8.54 1.89 -7.78
N ARG A 49 -9.40 1.42 -8.71
CA ARG A 49 -9.36 1.75 -10.15
C ARG A 49 -9.33 3.23 -10.51
N PHE A 50 -9.73 4.11 -9.59
CA PHE A 50 -9.60 5.55 -9.77
C PHE A 50 -8.16 5.98 -10.12
N LEU A 51 -7.14 5.30 -9.57
CA LEU A 51 -5.73 5.63 -9.82
C LEU A 51 -5.29 5.35 -11.26
N GLN A 52 -5.99 4.47 -11.99
CA GLN A 52 -5.57 4.06 -13.34
C GLN A 52 -5.58 5.22 -14.34
N GLY A 53 -6.45 6.21 -14.15
CA GLY A 53 -6.54 7.35 -15.09
C GLY A 53 -5.27 8.19 -15.18
N GLN A 54 -4.42 8.18 -14.14
CA GLN A 54 -3.20 9.01 -14.09
C GLN A 54 -1.93 8.20 -13.77
N PHE A 55 -2.07 7.07 -13.08
CA PHE A 55 -0.94 6.34 -12.50
C PHE A 55 -0.86 4.87 -12.92
N ALA A 56 -1.55 4.47 -14.00
CA ALA A 56 -1.50 3.08 -14.50
C ALA A 56 -0.07 2.59 -14.77
N TRP A 57 0.78 3.47 -15.32
CA TRP A 57 2.18 3.17 -15.67
C TRP A 57 3.04 2.76 -14.47
N ALA A 58 2.72 3.25 -13.26
CA ALA A 58 3.48 2.96 -12.05
C ALA A 58 3.19 1.54 -11.50
N GLY A 59 2.11 0.88 -11.96
CA GLY A 59 1.77 -0.47 -11.54
C GLY A 59 1.54 -0.60 -10.03
N LEU A 60 0.92 0.41 -9.42
CA LEU A 60 0.71 0.50 -7.97
C LEU A 60 -0.02 -0.72 -7.40
N ALA A 61 0.34 -1.11 -6.18
CA ALA A 61 -0.47 -2.01 -5.36
C ALA A 61 -1.21 -1.20 -4.30
N GLY A 62 -2.39 -1.64 -3.87
CA GLY A 62 -3.06 -0.98 -2.77
C GLY A 62 -4.37 -1.60 -2.35
N LYS A 63 -4.87 -1.14 -1.22
CA LYS A 63 -6.12 -1.63 -0.64
C LYS A 63 -6.91 -0.50 0.01
N THR A 64 -8.22 -0.50 -0.29
CA THR A 64 -9.22 0.37 0.34
C THR A 64 -9.69 -0.22 1.67
N GLY A 65 -10.00 0.64 2.63
CA GLY A 65 -10.71 0.27 3.85
C GLY A 65 -11.84 1.26 4.13
N THR A 66 -12.99 0.77 4.58
CA THR A 66 -14.12 1.58 5.05
C THR A 66 -14.66 0.90 6.30
N SER A 67 -14.76 1.63 7.41
CA SER A 67 -15.40 1.08 8.62
C SER A 67 -16.92 1.21 8.55
N ASN A 68 -17.62 0.52 9.47
CA ASN A 68 -19.07 0.64 9.59
C ASN A 68 -19.50 2.10 9.75
N ASP A 69 -20.72 2.40 9.31
CA ASP A 69 -21.31 3.75 9.30
C ASP A 69 -20.47 4.81 8.55
N SER A 70 -19.51 4.39 7.72
CA SER A 70 -18.59 5.27 7.00
C SER A 70 -17.87 6.26 7.94
N ARG A 71 -17.50 5.81 9.13
CA ARG A 71 -16.74 6.63 10.09
C ARG A 71 -15.32 6.85 9.61
N ASP A 72 -14.67 5.79 9.15
CA ASP A 72 -13.27 5.80 8.74
C ASP A 72 -13.15 5.45 7.26
N SER A 73 -12.33 6.23 6.56
CA SER A 73 -11.89 5.95 5.20
C SER A 73 -10.38 5.73 5.22
N TRP A 74 -9.95 4.56 4.76
CA TRP A 74 -8.54 4.18 4.68
C TRP A 74 -8.12 3.87 3.24
N PHE A 75 -6.87 4.19 2.92
CA PHE A 75 -6.19 3.64 1.76
C PHE A 75 -4.73 3.38 2.09
N VAL A 76 -4.24 2.18 1.74
CA VAL A 76 -2.81 1.86 1.78
C VAL A 76 -2.35 1.64 0.34
N GLY A 77 -1.38 2.44 -0.10
CA GLY A 77 -0.77 2.34 -1.42
C GLY A 77 0.71 1.96 -1.31
N VAL A 78 1.19 1.19 -2.28
CA VAL A 78 2.58 0.76 -2.40
C VAL A 78 3.06 1.04 -3.82
N ASP A 79 4.16 1.76 -3.93
CA ASP A 79 4.89 1.99 -5.18
C ASP A 79 6.27 1.29 -5.14
N GLY A 80 7.15 1.55 -6.11
CA GLY A 80 8.48 0.95 -6.17
C GLY A 80 9.42 1.30 -5.00
N ARG A 81 9.06 2.27 -4.16
CA ARG A 81 9.94 2.86 -3.14
C ARG A 81 9.34 2.86 -1.73
N GLU A 82 8.06 3.18 -1.58
CA GLU A 82 7.45 3.43 -0.27
C GLU A 82 6.05 2.83 -0.11
N VAL A 83 5.68 2.63 1.15
CA VAL A 83 4.32 2.28 1.58
C VAL A 83 3.70 3.53 2.19
N THR A 84 2.56 3.96 1.66
CA THR A 84 1.83 5.14 2.15
C THR A 84 0.47 4.73 2.68
N THR A 85 0.18 5.10 3.94
CA THR A 85 -1.11 4.89 4.57
C THR A 85 -1.80 6.24 4.75
N ILE A 86 -3.00 6.37 4.21
CA ILE A 86 -3.86 7.54 4.37
C ILE A 86 -5.11 7.16 5.14
N TRP A 87 -5.40 7.93 6.19
CA TRP A 87 -6.65 7.86 6.95
C TRP A 87 -7.38 9.18 6.87
N LEU A 88 -8.70 9.08 6.74
CA LEU A 88 -9.64 10.17 6.93
C LEU A 88 -10.72 9.72 7.89
N GLY A 89 -10.93 10.52 8.92
CA GLY A 89 -12.01 10.37 9.88
C GLY A 89 -12.28 11.69 10.57
N ARG A 90 -13.19 11.65 11.53
CA ARG A 90 -13.51 12.79 12.38
C ARG A 90 -13.06 12.48 13.79
N ASP A 91 -12.48 13.47 14.47
CA ASP A 91 -12.06 13.32 15.86
C ASP A 91 -13.24 12.97 16.80
N ASP A 92 -14.45 13.41 16.45
CA ASP A 92 -15.69 13.08 17.17
C ASP A 92 -16.30 11.71 16.80
N ASN A 93 -15.61 10.91 15.98
CA ASN A 93 -16.02 9.59 15.50
C ASN A 93 -17.38 9.53 14.78
N LYS A 94 -17.94 10.67 14.34
CA LYS A 94 -19.18 10.67 13.57
C LYS A 94 -18.94 10.23 12.11
N PRO A 95 -20.00 9.78 11.41
CA PRO A 95 -19.92 9.43 9.99
C PRO A 95 -19.31 10.54 9.12
N THR A 96 -18.36 10.18 8.26
CA THR A 96 -17.79 11.07 7.24
C THR A 96 -18.60 11.08 5.95
N LYS A 97 -19.42 10.04 5.74
CA LYS A 97 -20.06 9.72 4.44
C LYS A 97 -19.05 9.43 3.32
N LEU A 98 -17.79 9.16 3.66
CA LEU A 98 -16.73 8.77 2.74
C LEU A 98 -16.43 7.28 2.86
N THR A 99 -16.14 6.66 1.73
CA THR A 99 -15.56 5.32 1.64
C THR A 99 -14.06 5.44 1.41
N GLY A 100 -13.31 4.34 1.62
CA GLY A 100 -11.89 4.29 1.25
C GLY A 100 -11.62 4.76 -0.19
N SER A 101 -12.53 4.48 -1.14
CA SER A 101 -12.40 4.90 -2.54
C SER A 101 -12.78 6.36 -2.82
N SER A 102 -13.65 6.97 -2.01
CA SER A 102 -14.12 8.35 -2.20
C SER A 102 -13.42 9.37 -1.31
N GLY A 103 -12.79 8.93 -0.22
CA GLY A 103 -11.97 9.75 0.67
C GLY A 103 -10.47 9.49 0.48
N ALA A 104 -9.94 8.50 1.19
CA ALA A 104 -8.51 8.35 1.42
C ALA A 104 -7.74 8.06 0.14
N LEU A 105 -8.35 7.30 -0.78
CA LEU A 105 -7.81 7.10 -2.13
C LEU A 105 -7.64 8.41 -2.91
N ARG A 106 -8.53 9.40 -2.72
CA ARG A 106 -8.45 10.69 -3.41
C ARG A 106 -7.31 11.54 -2.87
N VAL A 107 -7.10 11.52 -1.55
CA VAL A 107 -5.95 12.16 -0.90
C VAL A 107 -4.65 11.48 -1.30
N TYR A 108 -4.62 10.14 -1.38
CA TYR A 108 -3.46 9.41 -1.90
C TYR A 108 -3.13 9.78 -3.35
N ALA A 109 -4.15 9.89 -4.21
CA ALA A 109 -3.95 10.33 -5.60
C ALA A 109 -3.36 11.75 -5.68
N ASP A 110 -3.77 12.65 -4.77
CA ASP A 110 -3.23 14.01 -4.70
C ASP A 110 -1.79 14.04 -4.16
N TYR A 111 -1.50 13.20 -3.16
CA TYR A 111 -0.14 12.96 -2.68
C TYR A 111 0.78 12.52 -3.83
N LEU A 112 0.35 11.58 -4.68
CA LEU A 112 1.15 11.09 -5.81
C LEU A 112 1.43 12.14 -6.89
N LYS A 113 0.61 13.20 -6.99
CA LYS A 113 0.91 14.32 -7.90
C LYS A 113 2.10 15.15 -7.43
N HIS A 114 2.27 15.26 -6.11
CA HIS A 114 3.37 16.00 -5.49
C HIS A 114 4.59 15.11 -5.23
N ARG A 115 4.35 13.81 -5.12
CA ARG A 115 5.35 12.77 -4.92
C ARG A 115 5.19 11.71 -6.01
N THR A 116 5.75 11.99 -7.19
CA THR A 116 5.64 11.09 -8.34
C THR A 116 6.06 9.67 -7.93
N PRO A 117 5.21 8.65 -8.19
CA PRO A 117 5.51 7.30 -7.75
C PRO A 117 6.66 6.68 -8.54
N GLU A 118 7.36 5.74 -7.92
CA GLU A 118 8.27 4.84 -8.64
C GLU A 118 7.52 3.60 -9.14
N GLN A 119 7.94 3.06 -10.29
CA GLN A 119 7.30 1.88 -10.85
C GLN A 119 7.48 0.67 -9.92
N LEU A 120 6.38 0.07 -9.47
CA LEU A 120 6.42 -1.13 -8.65
C LEU A 120 6.67 -2.36 -9.51
N LEU A 121 7.94 -2.75 -9.61
CA LEU A 121 8.35 -4.02 -10.22
C LEU A 121 8.05 -5.18 -9.27
N LEU A 122 7.41 -6.22 -9.79
CA LEU A 122 7.03 -7.40 -9.02
C LEU A 122 7.59 -8.65 -9.73
N PRO A 123 8.90 -8.93 -9.60
CA PRO A 123 9.53 -10.05 -10.29
C PRO A 123 8.93 -11.38 -9.84
N TRP A 124 8.80 -12.32 -10.77
CA TRP A 124 8.20 -13.63 -10.50
C TRP A 124 9.12 -14.47 -9.59
N PRO A 125 8.66 -14.96 -8.43
CA PRO A 125 9.49 -15.73 -7.52
C PRO A 125 9.51 -17.21 -7.93
N ASN A 126 10.52 -17.93 -7.44
CA ASN A 126 10.59 -19.37 -7.61
C ASN A 126 9.38 -20.06 -6.94
N GLY A 127 8.85 -21.10 -7.59
CA GLY A 127 7.74 -21.90 -7.06
C GLY A 127 6.35 -21.30 -7.25
N ILE A 128 6.20 -20.15 -7.93
CA ILE A 128 4.91 -19.68 -8.42
C ILE A 128 4.75 -20.07 -9.88
N THR A 129 3.55 -20.50 -10.27
CA THR A 129 3.20 -20.81 -11.66
C THR A 129 1.81 -20.29 -11.97
N THR A 130 1.52 -20.04 -13.24
CA THR A 130 0.16 -19.76 -13.71
C THR A 130 -0.59 -21.05 -13.96
N ALA A 131 -1.78 -21.18 -13.40
CA ALA A 131 -2.71 -22.26 -13.71
C ALA A 131 -4.00 -21.68 -14.31
N SER A 132 -4.53 -22.35 -15.34
CA SER A 132 -5.84 -22.02 -15.91
C SER A 132 -6.94 -22.77 -15.17
N PHE A 133 -8.09 -22.13 -14.98
CA PHE A 133 -9.29 -22.75 -14.43
C PHE A 133 -10.51 -22.33 -15.24
N THR A 134 -11.54 -23.18 -15.24
CA THR A 134 -12.83 -22.87 -15.87
C THR A 134 -13.76 -22.29 -14.83
N ARG A 135 -14.28 -21.09 -15.06
CA ARG A 135 -15.23 -20.46 -14.14
C ARG A 135 -16.56 -21.20 -14.16
N THR A 136 -16.97 -21.77 -13.03
CA THR A 136 -18.29 -22.41 -12.88
C THR A 136 -19.27 -21.47 -12.16
N SER A 137 -20.56 -21.81 -12.17
CA SER A 137 -21.62 -21.06 -11.45
C SER A 137 -21.45 -21.10 -9.93
N GLN A 138 -20.62 -22.00 -9.39
CA GLN A 138 -20.31 -22.13 -7.96
C GLN A 138 -18.98 -21.46 -7.56
N GLY A 139 -18.19 -20.99 -8.53
CA GLY A 139 -16.85 -20.47 -8.29
C GLY A 139 -15.81 -21.01 -9.27
N ALA A 140 -14.55 -20.64 -9.05
CA ALA A 140 -13.41 -21.29 -9.70
C ALA A 140 -13.32 -22.77 -9.29
#